data_AF-A0A6J4ILE1-F1
#
_entry.id   AF-A0A6J4ILE1-F1
#
_cell.length_a   1.000
_cell.length_b   1.000
_cell.length_c   1.000
_cell.angle_alpha   90.00
_cell.angle_beta   90.00
_cell.angle_gamma   90.00
#
_symmetry.space_group_name_H-M   'P 1'
#
loop_
_entity.id
_entity.type
_entity.pdbx_description
1 polymer ?
#
loop_
_entity_poly.entity_id
_entity_poly.type
_entity_poly.pdbx_seq_one_letter_code
_entity_poly.pdbx_strand_id
1 'polypeptide(L)' 'MFTTLNVETLNRKEVVDYLRFLNEIITKDMSSEDQSKFLACKAKLHERLTGLDI' A
#
# COMPACT_ATOMS: atom_id res chain seq x y z
N MET A 1 -4.57 -11.95 -14.13
CA MET A 1 -5.51 -11.32 -13.18
C MET A 1 -4.68 -10.56 -12.15
N PHE A 2 -4.81 -9.23 -12.07
CA PHE A 2 -4.26 -8.47 -10.94
C PHE A 2 -5.18 -8.75 -9.75
N THR A 3 -4.78 -9.66 -8.88
CA THR A 3 -5.49 -9.97 -7.65
C THR A 3 -5.52 -8.72 -6.78
N THR A 4 -6.71 -8.22 -6.49
CA THR A 4 -6.94 -7.10 -5.59
C THR A 4 -6.33 -7.44 -4.23
N LEU A 5 -5.25 -6.75 -3.84
CA LEU A 5 -4.66 -6.92 -2.53
C LEU A 5 -5.73 -6.66 -1.47
N ASN A 6 -6.09 -7.69 -0.69
CA ASN A 6 -7.03 -7.53 0.40
C ASN A 6 -6.29 -6.98 1.63
N VAL A 7 -6.20 -5.65 1.70
CA VAL A 7 -5.47 -4.94 2.76
C VAL A 7 -6.02 -5.25 4.16
N GLU A 8 -7.32 -5.58 4.27
CA GLU A 8 -7.99 -5.84 5.55
C GLU A 8 -7.47 -7.11 6.24
N THR A 9 -7.00 -8.10 5.48
CA THR A 9 -6.47 -9.36 6.02
C THR A 9 -5.01 -9.26 6.46
N LEU A 10 -4.33 -8.15 6.15
CA LEU A 10 -2.92 -7.98 6.48
C LEU A 10 -2.73 -7.68 7.98
N ASN A 11 -1.71 -8.30 8.56
CA ASN A 11 -1.22 -8.01 9.91
C ASN A 11 -0.23 -6.84 9.91
N ARG A 12 0.13 -6.34 11.09
CA ARG A 12 0.98 -5.15 11.24
C ARG A 12 2.32 -5.26 10.49
N LYS A 13 2.98 -6.41 10.57
CA LYS A 13 4.27 -6.64 9.91
C LYS A 13 4.11 -6.60 8.39
N GLU A 14 3.10 -7.29 7.87
CA GLU A 14 2.81 -7.31 6.43
C GLU A 14 2.48 -5.91 5.91
N VAL A 15 1.68 -5.14 6.63
CA VAL A 15 1.33 -3.76 6.24
C VAL A 15 2.59 -2.88 6.16
N VAL A 16 3.49 -2.99 7.14
CA VAL A 16 4.75 -2.23 7.16
C VAL A 16 5.69 -2.67 6.01
N ASP A 17 5.80 -3.98 5.76
CA ASP A 17 6.62 -4.51 4.67
C ASP A 17 6.08 -4.03 3.30
N TYR A 18 4.76 -4.03 3.11
CA TYR A 18 4.13 -3.46 1.90
C TYR A 18 4.37 -1.96 1.79
N LEU A 19 4.25 -1.18 2.86
CA LEU A 19 4.53 0.26 2.83
C LEU A 19 5.99 0.57 2.48
N ARG A 20 6.94 -0.24 2.96
CA ARG A 20 8.36 -0.11 2.60
C ARG A 20 8.58 -0.44 1.12
N PHE A 21 8.05 -1.56 0.65
CA PHE A 21 8.10 -1.95 -0.77
C PHE A 21 7.50 -0.87 -1.67
N LEU A 22 6.37 -0.28 -1.26
CA LEU A 22 5.77 0.81 -1.99
C LEU A 22 6.67 2.07 -1.96
N ASN A 23 7.27 2.44 -0.84
CA ASN A 23 8.18 3.58 -0.83
C ASN A 23 9.42 3.40 -1.72
N GLU A 24 9.88 2.17 -1.93
CA GLU A 24 11.01 1.87 -2.82
C GLU A 24 10.62 1.91 -4.31
N ILE A 25 9.35 1.65 -4.65
CA ILE A 25 8.86 1.56 -6.02
C ILE A 25 8.39 2.90 -6.59
N ILE A 26 8.12 3.92 -5.76
CA ILE A 26 7.81 5.27 -6.26
C ILE A 26 9.04 5.81 -7.00
N THR A 27 9.06 5.51 -8.30
CA THR A 27 10.07 5.92 -9.26
C THR A 27 9.48 7.03 -10.12
N LYS A 28 10.32 7.99 -10.50
CA LYS A 28 9.95 9.16 -11.32
C LYS A 28 9.31 8.81 -12.67
N ASP A 29 9.44 7.55 -13.11
CA ASP A 29 9.01 7.07 -14.42
C ASP A 29 7.60 6.44 -14.42
N MET A 30 6.92 6.42 -13.29
CA MET A 30 5.59 5.80 -13.17
C MET A 30 4.50 6.71 -13.78
N SER A 31 3.58 6.15 -14.56
CA SER A 31 2.48 6.89 -15.18
C SER A 31 1.57 7.54 -14.13
N SER A 32 0.90 8.65 -14.46
CA SER A 32 0.00 9.34 -13.52
C SER A 32 -1.15 8.45 -13.01
N GLU A 33 -1.60 7.51 -13.85
CA GLU A 33 -2.65 6.55 -13.47
C GLU A 33 -2.12 5.55 -12.43
N ASP A 34 -0.92 5.01 -12.66
CA ASP A 34 -0.26 4.10 -11.73
C ASP A 34 0.09 4.81 -10.42
N GLN A 35 0.56 6.08 -10.48
CA GLN A 35 0.75 6.92 -9.29
C GLN A 35 -0.53 7.06 -8.47
N SER A 36 -1.67 7.26 -9.13
CA SER A 36 -2.96 7.38 -8.45
C SER A 36 -3.36 6.06 -7.77
N LYS A 37 -3.22 4.92 -8.46
CA LYS A 37 -3.44 3.59 -7.87
C LYS A 37 -2.50 3.32 -6.70
N PHE A 38 -1.27 3.77 -6.81
CA PHE A 38 -0.23 3.62 -5.81
C PHE A 38 -0.53 4.40 -4.53
N LEU A 39 -0.88 5.67 -4.68
CA LEU A 39 -1.26 6.54 -3.56
C LEU A 39 -2.51 6.01 -2.87
N ALA A 40 -3.50 5.52 -3.63
CA ALA A 40 -4.69 4.88 -3.07
C ALA A 40 -4.35 3.61 -2.27
N CYS A 41 -3.43 2.77 -2.77
CA CYS A 41 -2.97 1.57 -2.06
C CYS A 41 -2.23 1.94 -0.76
N LYS A 42 -1.34 2.94 -0.82
CA LYS A 42 -0.60 3.46 0.33
C LYS A 42 -1.52 4.03 1.41
N ALA A 43 -2.57 4.77 1.02
CA ALA A 43 -3.57 5.30 1.95
C ALA A 43 -4.29 4.18 2.72
N LYS A 44 -4.77 3.14 2.01
CA LYS A 44 -5.44 1.98 2.62
C LYS A 44 -4.55 1.23 3.61
N LEU A 45 -3.26 1.07 3.28
CA LEU A 45 -2.29 0.43 4.17
C LEU A 45 -2.07 1.26 5.44
N HIS A 46 -2.02 2.59 5.34
CA HIS A 46 -1.91 3.47 6.51
C HIS A 46 -3.18 3.44 7.39
N GLU A 47 -4.37 3.40 6.79
CA GLU A 47 -5.62 3.24 7.54
C GLU A 47 -5.63 1.91 8.30
N ARG A 48 -5.21 0.81 7.65
CA ARG A 48 -5.11 -0.49 8.31
C ARG A 48 -4.10 -0.50 9.44
N LEU A 49 -2.93 0.11 9.24
CA LEU A 49 -1.90 0.23 10.28
C LEU A 49 -2.43 0.97 11.50
N THR A 50 -3.13 2.09 11.28
CA THR A 50 -3.76 2.89 12.34
C THR A 50 -4.81 2.08 13.10
N GLY A 51 -5.64 1.31 12.40
CA GLY A 51 -6.64 0.45 13.03
C GLY A 51 -6.07 -0.78 13.75
N LEU A 52 -4.80 -1.14 13.54
CA LEU A 52 -4.10 -2.20 14.25
C LEU A 52 -3.32 -1.70 15.48
N ASP A 53 -3.08 -0.39 15.57
CA ASP A 53 -2.35 0.26 16.67
C ASP A 53 -3.29 0.80 17.77
N ILE A 54 -4.61 0.62 17.63
CA ILE A 54 -5.66 0.88 18.64
C ILE A 54 -5.98 -0.42 19.40
#